data_AF-A0A7S2XME4-F1
#
_entry.id   AF-A0A7S2XME4-F1
#
_cell.length_a   1.000
_cell.length_b   1.000
_cell.length_c   1.000
_cell.angle_alpha   90.00
_cell.angle_beta   90.00
_cell.angle_gamma   90.00
#
_symmetry.space_group_name_H-M   'P 1'
#
loop_
_entity.id
_entity.type
_entity.pdbx_description
1 polymer ?
#
loop_
_entity_poly.entity_id
_entity_poly.type
_entity_poly.pdbx_seq_one_letter_code
_entity_poly.pdbx_strand_id
1 'polypeptide(L)'
;MVKRQKEKQYQSAREFRTNSQLRSGSAHAGAGGAVRRLPFDCCALTLTPFKNPVCLREEGIIFENDAILPYLLEHKADPVTGRPVTSRDLVTLHMTPSEHEEE
;
A
#
# COMPACT_ATOMS: atom_id res chain seq x y z
N MET A 1 43.40 20.29 -17.57
CA MET A 1 42.13 20.51 -16.85
C MET A 1 41.08 21.02 -17.82
N VAL A 2 40.18 20.15 -18.30
CA VAL A 2 39.06 20.55 -19.18
C VAL A 2 37.99 21.20 -18.30
N LYS A 3 37.69 22.49 -18.53
CA LYS A 3 36.60 23.18 -17.84
C LYS A 3 35.28 22.62 -18.37
N ARG A 4 34.55 21.90 -17.51
CA ARG A 4 33.22 21.37 -17.83
C ARG A 4 32.28 22.55 -18.10
N GLN A 5 31.93 22.77 -19.36
CA GLN A 5 30.90 23.74 -19.71
C GLN A 5 29.56 23.25 -19.15
N LYS A 6 28.89 24.09 -18.38
CA LYS A 6 27.56 23.80 -17.85
C LYS A 6 26.57 24.05 -18.98
N GLU A 7 26.17 22.99 -19.69
CA GLU A 7 25.11 23.09 -20.70
C GLU A 7 23.85 23.67 -20.05
N LYS A 8 23.36 24.78 -20.62
CA LYS A 8 22.04 25.32 -20.27
C LYS A 8 21.01 24.47 -20.98
N GLN A 9 20.37 23.57 -20.24
CA GLN A 9 19.28 22.77 -20.79
C GLN A 9 18.06 23.66 -20.98
N TYR A 10 17.74 24.01 -22.23
CA TYR A 10 16.47 24.65 -22.57
C TYR A 10 15.39 23.58 -22.55
N GLN A 11 14.48 23.67 -21.58
CA GLN A 11 13.31 22.81 -21.51
C GLN A 11 12.08 23.62 -21.92
N SER A 12 11.25 23.04 -22.79
CA SER A 12 9.95 23.62 -23.09
C SER A 12 9.05 23.58 -21.85
N ALA A 13 8.03 24.45 -21.78
CA ALA A 13 7.09 24.46 -20.63
C ALA A 13 6.42 23.09 -20.41
N ARG A 14 6.26 22.30 -21.48
CA ARG A 14 5.75 20.92 -21.43
C ARG A 14 6.77 19.96 -20.82
N GLU A 15 8.03 20.02 -21.25
CA GLU A 15 9.12 19.22 -20.70
C GLU A 15 9.42 19.57 -19.25
N PHE A 16 9.32 20.84 -18.87
CA PHE A 16 9.50 21.25 -17.47
C PHE A 16 8.44 20.59 -16.56
N ARG A 17 7.18 20.51 -17.01
CA ARG A 17 6.10 19.84 -16.25
C ARG A 17 6.32 18.35 -16.11
N THR A 18 6.73 17.66 -17.16
CA THR A 18 6.98 16.20 -17.10
C THR A 18 8.23 15.87 -16.31
N ASN A 19 9.29 16.68 -16.41
CA ASN A 19 10.57 16.41 -15.77
C ASN A 19 10.65 16.93 -14.32
N SER A 20 9.76 17.85 -13.93
CA SER A 20 9.59 18.32 -12.55
C SER A 20 9.26 17.18 -11.57
N GLN A 21 8.44 16.22 -12.00
CA GLN A 21 8.04 15.05 -11.20
C GLN A 21 9.21 14.10 -10.90
N LEU A 22 10.25 14.08 -11.74
CA LEU A 22 11.42 13.21 -11.59
C LEU A 22 12.56 13.89 -10.82
N ARG A 23 12.59 15.22 -10.77
CA ARG A 23 13.74 15.99 -10.25
C ARG A 23 13.53 16.54 -8.83
N SER A 24 12.30 16.62 -8.34
CA SER A 24 12.00 17.19 -7.02
C SER A 24 11.79 16.09 -5.98
N GLY A 25 12.89 15.61 -5.41
CA GLY A 25 12.88 14.81 -4.18
C GLY A 25 12.53 15.62 -2.92
N SER A 26 11.58 16.56 -2.98
CA SER A 26 10.71 17.01 -1.87
C SER A 26 9.99 18.33 -2.22
N ALA A 27 8.82 18.49 -1.61
CA ALA A 27 8.04 19.71 -1.40
C ALA A 27 7.13 20.23 -2.54
N HIS A 28 5.85 19.87 -2.39
CA HIS A 28 4.66 20.72 -2.62
C HIS A 28 3.99 20.68 -4.00
N ALA A 29 3.45 19.51 -4.36
CA ALA A 29 2.36 19.43 -5.33
C ALA A 29 1.14 18.70 -4.76
N GLY A 30 0.18 19.50 -4.29
CA GLY A 30 -1.23 19.12 -4.24
C GLY A 30 -1.70 18.37 -3.00
N ALA A 31 -2.58 19.01 -2.24
CA ALA A 31 -3.46 18.39 -1.24
C ALA A 31 -4.52 17.45 -1.89
N GLY A 32 -4.10 16.55 -2.77
CA GLY A 32 -4.77 15.28 -2.99
C GLY A 32 -3.99 14.30 -2.16
N GLY A 33 -4.50 13.97 -0.96
CA GLY A 33 -3.78 13.14 0.02
C GLY A 33 -3.14 11.96 -0.69
N ALA A 34 -1.79 11.94 -0.74
CA ALA A 34 -1.08 10.81 -1.30
C ALA A 34 -1.59 9.58 -0.55
N VAL A 35 -2.30 8.69 -1.26
CA VAL A 35 -2.82 7.45 -0.68
C VAL A 35 -1.58 6.65 -0.29
N ARG A 36 -1.16 6.80 0.96
CA ARG A 36 -0.13 5.95 1.54
C ARG A 36 -0.74 4.57 1.57
N ARG A 37 -0.16 3.67 0.76
CA ARG A 37 -0.60 2.28 0.71
C ARG A 37 -0.42 1.70 2.11
N LEU A 38 -1.41 0.91 2.55
CA LEU A 38 -1.29 0.19 3.80
C LEU A 38 -0.07 -0.74 3.69
N PRO A 39 0.85 -0.70 4.68
CA PRO A 39 1.92 -1.68 4.78
C PRO A 39 1.39 -3.12 4.76
N PHE A 40 2.17 -4.04 4.19
CA PHE A 40 1.78 -5.45 4.04
C PHE A 40 1.76 -6.24 5.36
N ASP A 41 2.20 -5.63 6.47
CA ASP A 41 2.23 -6.20 7.82
C ASP A 41 0.97 -5.82 8.65
N CYS A 42 0.02 -5.10 8.06
CA CYS A 42 -1.15 -4.56 8.75
C CYS A 42 -2.47 -5.18 8.25
N CYS A 43 -3.43 -5.33 9.16
CA CYS A 43 -4.79 -5.79 8.87
C CYS A 43 -5.61 -4.68 8.20
N ALA A 44 -6.32 -4.99 7.11
CA ALA A 44 -7.13 -4.02 6.37
C ALA A 44 -8.40 -3.55 7.10
N LEU A 45 -8.85 -4.27 8.14
CA LEU A 45 -10.00 -3.89 8.98
C LEU A 45 -9.59 -2.99 10.15
N THR A 46 -8.58 -3.39 10.91
CA THR A 46 -8.17 -2.69 12.14
C THR A 46 -7.08 -1.65 11.90
N LEU A 47 -6.39 -1.71 10.76
CA LEU A 47 -5.25 -0.87 10.41
C LEU A 47 -4.09 -0.97 11.41
N THR A 48 -4.00 -2.11 12.11
CA THR A 48 -2.94 -2.44 13.05
C THR A 48 -2.08 -3.58 12.52
N PRO A 49 -0.83 -3.71 12.97
CA PRO A 49 -0.01 -4.88 12.68
C PRO A 49 -0.74 -6.18 13.07
N PHE A 50 -0.78 -7.14 12.15
CA PHE A 50 -1.43 -8.42 12.42
C PHE A 50 -0.52 -9.38 13.19
N LYS A 51 -1.12 -10.34 13.90
CA LYS A 51 -0.44 -11.48 14.51
C LYS A 51 -0.79 -12.78 13.80
N ASN A 52 -2.07 -12.95 13.45
CA ASN A 52 -2.59 -14.12 12.76
C ASN A 52 -3.17 -13.69 11.41
N PRO A 53 -2.33 -13.48 10.38
CA PRO A 53 -2.79 -13.02 9.08
C PRO A 53 -3.59 -14.10 8.37
N VAL A 54 -4.78 -13.73 7.93
CA VAL A 54 -5.63 -14.53 7.05
C VAL A 54 -6.01 -13.67 5.85
N CYS A 55 -6.24 -14.29 4.69
CA CYS A 55 -6.76 -13.58 3.54
C CYS A 55 -7.98 -14.29 2.95
N LEU A 56 -8.81 -13.54 2.24
CA LEU A 56 -9.87 -14.11 1.42
C LEU A 56 -9.26 -14.67 0.13
N ARG A 57 -9.66 -15.89 -0.25
CA ARG A 57 -9.12 -16.61 -1.41
C ARG A 57 -9.21 -15.83 -2.73
N GLU A 58 -10.28 -15.08 -2.96
CA GLU A 58 -10.52 -14.39 -4.25
C GLU A 58 -9.76 -13.07 -4.36
N GLU A 59 -9.89 -12.19 -3.35
CA GLU A 59 -9.35 -10.82 -3.42
C GLU A 59 -7.92 -10.70 -2.90
N GLY A 60 -7.46 -11.63 -2.06
CA GLY A 60 -6.10 -11.62 -1.52
C GLY A 60 -5.80 -10.50 -0.51
N ILE A 61 -6.83 -9.83 0.02
CA ILE A 61 -6.69 -8.80 1.05
C ILE A 61 -6.44 -9.47 2.40
N ILE A 62 -5.49 -8.92 3.16
CA ILE A 62 -5.04 -9.48 4.44
C ILE A 62 -5.84 -8.86 5.60
N PHE A 63 -6.32 -9.73 6.46
CA PHE A 63 -7.06 -9.39 7.67
C PHE A 63 -6.48 -10.15 8.87
N GLU A 64 -6.81 -9.69 10.07
CA GLU A 64 -6.58 -10.41 11.31
C GLU A 64 -7.73 -11.42 11.51
N ASN A 65 -7.39 -12.67 11.84
CA ASN A 65 -8.39 -13.72 12.09
C ASN A 65 -9.48 -13.30 13.10
N ASP A 66 -9.07 -12.66 14.21
CA ASP A 66 -9.98 -12.28 15.28
C ASP A 66 -10.91 -11.11 14.90
N ALA A 67 -10.52 -10.31 13.89
CA ALA A 67 -11.31 -9.19 13.40
C ALA A 67 -12.26 -9.60 12.26
N ILE A 68 -11.82 -10.47 11.35
CA ILE A 68 -12.60 -10.85 10.17
C ILE A 68 -13.68 -11.91 10.48
N LEU A 69 -13.44 -12.81 11.44
CA LEU A 69 -14.43 -13.82 11.83
C LEU A 69 -15.76 -13.24 12.32
N PRO A 70 -15.80 -12.29 13.28
CA PRO A 70 -17.07 -11.70 13.71
C PRO A 70 -17.76 -10.94 12.57
N TYR A 71 -16.98 -10.26 11.70
CA TYR A 71 -17.52 -9.56 10.54
C TYR A 71 -18.23 -10.52 9.56
N LEU A 72 -17.59 -11.65 9.24
CA LEU A 72 -18.18 -12.66 8.35
C LEU A 72 -19.41 -13.33 8.96
N LEU A 73 -19.46 -13.51 10.28
CA LEU A 73 -20.62 -14.08 10.96
C LEU A 73 -21.84 -13.17 10.86
N GLU A 74 -21.64 -11.86 11.00
CA GLU A 74 -22.70 -10.85 10.96
C GLU A 74 -23.15 -10.53 9.53
N HIS A 75 -22.22 -10.27 8.62
CA HIS A 75 -22.53 -9.74 7.29
C HIS A 75 -22.46 -10.78 6.16
N LYS A 76 -21.75 -11.91 6.35
CA LYS A 76 -21.54 -12.95 5.32
C LYS A 76 -21.05 -12.41 3.97
N ALA A 77 -20.27 -11.33 4.02
CA ALA A 77 -19.77 -10.62 2.86
C ALA A 77 -18.33 -10.15 3.11
N ASP A 78 -17.59 -9.86 2.05
CA ASP A 78 -16.27 -9.24 2.11
C ASP A 78 -16.40 -7.75 2.55
N PRO A 79 -15.66 -7.30 3.58
CA PRO A 79 -15.67 -5.90 4.02
C PRO A 79 -15.21 -4.88 2.97
N VAL A 80 -14.47 -5.28 1.95
CA VAL A 80 -13.93 -4.36 0.93
C VAL A 80 -14.79 -4.36 -0.34
N THR A 81 -15.17 -5.54 -0.84
CA THR A 81 -15.91 -5.65 -2.11
C THR A 81 -17.41 -5.84 -1.94
N GLY A 82 -17.87 -6.27 -0.76
CA GLY A 82 -19.27 -6.60 -0.51
C GLY A 82 -19.73 -7.91 -1.16
N ARG A 83 -18.83 -8.69 -1.77
CA ARG A 83 -19.19 -10.01 -2.34
C ARG A 83 -19.52 -11.00 -1.22
N PRO A 84 -20.45 -11.95 -1.45
CA PRO A 84 -20.77 -12.96 -0.44
C PRO A 84 -19.58 -13.90 -0.22
N VAL A 85 -19.11 -14.00 1.01
CA VAL A 85 -17.96 -14.84 1.38
C VAL A 85 -18.23 -15.55 2.70
N THR A 86 -17.70 -16.76 2.85
CA THR A 86 -17.85 -17.58 4.06
C THR A 86 -16.51 -17.80 4.77
N SER A 87 -16.55 -18.26 6.02
CA SER A 87 -15.35 -18.57 6.79
C SER A 87 -14.47 -19.67 6.17
N ARG A 88 -15.00 -20.48 5.25
CA ARG A 88 -14.23 -21.52 4.54
C ARG A 88 -13.31 -20.95 3.46
N ASP A 89 -13.58 -19.73 3.03
CA ASP A 89 -12.82 -19.04 2.00
C ASP A 89 -11.63 -18.28 2.57
N LEU A 90 -11.50 -18.27 3.91
CA LEU A 90 -10.33 -17.77 4.61
C LEU A 90 -9.16 -18.74 4.45
N VAL A 91 -8.01 -18.18 4.06
CA VAL A 91 -6.74 -18.89 3.95
C VAL A 91 -5.78 -18.30 4.97
N THR A 92 -5.25 -19.14 5.85
CA THR A 92 -4.20 -18.73 6.80
C THR A 92 -2.89 -18.49 6.06
N LEU A 93 -2.26 -17.34 6.33
CA LEU A 93 -0.99 -16.98 5.75
C LEU A 93 0.14 -17.18 6.77
N HIS A 94 1.29 -17.66 6.29
CA HIS A 94 2.52 -17.73 7.08
C HIS A 94 3.49 -16.67 6.54
N MET A 95 3.53 -15.51 7.18
CA MET A 95 4.43 -14.42 6.81
C MET A 95 5.64 -14.41 7.72
N THR A 96 6.84 -14.39 7.13
CA THR A 96 8.07 -14.06 7.85
C THR A 96 8.12 -12.55 8.05
N PRO A 97 8.44 -12.03 9.25
CA PRO A 97 8.72 -10.62 9.39
C PRO A 97 9.86 -10.27 8.42
N SER A 98 9.61 -9.30 7.55
CA SER A 98 10.65 -8.74 6.69
C SER A 98 11.71 -8.13 7.59
N GLU A 99 12.95 -8.56 7.42
CA GLU A 99 14.14 -8.05 8.10
C GLU A 99 14.26 -6.54 7.86
N HIS A 100 13.59 -5.75 8.70
CA HIS A 100 13.90 -4.35 8.90
C HIS A 100 14.77 -4.34 10.16
N GLU A 101 16.07 -4.43 9.93
CA GLU A 101 17.11 -4.19 10.92
C GLU A 101 16.87 -2.80 11.54
N GLU A 102 16.57 -2.78 12.84
CA GLU A 102 16.75 -1.59 13.66
C GLU A 102 18.26 -1.51 13.99
N GLU A 103 18.98 -0.63 13.29
CA GLU A 103 20.29 -0.10 13.71
C GLU A 103 20.24 1.44 13.72
#